data_AF-A0A1Q2CMG4-F1
#
_entry.id   AF-A0A1Q2CMG4-F1
#
_cell.length_a   1.000
_cell.length_b   1.000
_cell.length_c   1.000
_cell.angle_alpha   90.00
_cell.angle_beta   90.00
_cell.angle_gamma   90.00
#
_symmetry.space_group_name_H-M   'P 1'
#
loop_
_entity.id
_entity.type
_entity.pdbx_description
1 polymer ?
#
loop_
_entity_poly.entity_id
_entity_poly.type
_entity_poly.pdbx_seq_one_letter_code
_entity_poly.pdbx_strand_id
1 'polypeptide(L)'
;MELLTGRRWATLLDALADRLRGTHTDPFAWSRVVVSSPATGRIVGQEIAARLGISAGIEYVTPARLMGQLAERAGVARDRSRWLGTPLELATWEAIDELADQFPVLARAAEPGRVGGRRATAQRIARLFRWYLDVSPDLLGGWLAGEDAGPDGEELAQRWAWQPALLRAAVDCLEVDPLDTLEATVNAAADDDVPTFVLAVDDLTTPQRAALESFGSLTVIAPLGSPGAAWAEGLGAQPTDLGDEGSPNPVEVSLHDSHGPARQVEVLRDELTRAFEADPTLEPRDVAIVCPRPERYAHLLDAAFSNRVEGGHPGRQLRVQQAAAPDHNPVLTLLSTLLRLGELRASATDVVELLLSAPIAHRWRLNDRQAVLELVGGSGIRWGMDAQHRAAFALDGLAQNTWLRGLDRLLVGLSVATGHEGSLQVAGTDAVEASDLETVGALCEIVSRLRRLIGETAAPATIVEWVRRARAILVDLIGPRATTSGRCCTRTPCSPGSRPTTSRARPA
;
A
#
# COMPACT_ATOMS: atom_id res chain seq x y z
N MET A 1 31.37 -9.87 18.37
CA MET A 1 30.19 -8.99 18.48
C MET A 1 30.50 -7.87 19.45
N GLU A 2 30.00 -6.68 19.21
CA GLU A 2 30.25 -5.48 20.05
C GLU A 2 28.91 -4.82 20.39
N LEU A 3 28.77 -4.33 21.63
CA LEU A 3 27.62 -3.54 22.08
C LEU A 3 28.11 -2.17 22.57
N LEU A 4 27.71 -1.12 21.87
CA LEU A 4 28.00 0.28 22.16
C LEU A 4 26.74 0.98 22.62
N THR A 5 26.85 1.76 23.70
CA THR A 5 25.73 2.55 24.22
C THR A 5 26.12 4.01 24.35
N GLY A 6 25.19 4.91 24.07
CA GLY A 6 25.44 6.36 24.18
C GLY A 6 24.17 7.17 24.42
N ARG A 7 24.29 8.34 25.03
CA ARG A 7 23.13 9.18 25.41
C ARG A 7 22.61 10.07 24.28
N ARG A 8 23.49 10.44 23.33
CA ARG A 8 23.17 11.35 22.23
C ARG A 8 23.22 10.64 20.89
N TRP A 9 22.25 10.98 20.03
CA TRP A 9 22.19 10.48 18.66
C TRP A 9 23.47 10.76 17.86
N ALA A 10 24.05 11.97 18.02
CA ALA A 10 25.30 12.34 17.37
C ALA A 10 26.45 11.39 17.72
N THR A 11 26.61 11.04 19.00
CA THR A 11 27.64 10.11 19.48
C THR A 11 27.47 8.70 18.92
N LEU A 12 26.23 8.23 18.79
CA LEU A 12 25.93 6.93 18.15
C LEU A 12 26.33 6.95 16.67
N LEU A 13 26.05 8.06 15.96
CA LEU A 13 26.42 8.23 14.56
C LEU A 13 27.94 8.35 14.36
N ASP A 14 28.64 9.04 15.26
CA ASP A 14 30.10 9.14 15.23
C ASP A 14 30.73 7.75 15.40
N ALA A 15 30.26 6.99 16.39
CA ALA A 15 30.69 5.61 16.59
C ALA A 15 30.41 4.73 15.34
N LEU A 16 29.21 4.85 14.75
CA LEU A 16 28.88 4.12 13.52
C LEU A 16 29.82 4.51 12.36
N ALA A 17 30.07 5.80 12.17
CA ALA A 17 30.95 6.31 11.12
C ALA A 17 32.38 5.79 11.27
N ASP A 18 32.92 5.77 12.49
CA ASP A 18 34.26 5.25 12.77
C ASP A 18 34.39 3.75 12.47
N ARG A 19 33.37 2.95 12.83
CA ARG A 19 33.37 1.51 12.52
C ARG A 19 33.24 1.26 11.03
N LEU A 20 32.34 1.97 10.34
CA LEU A 20 32.17 1.88 8.90
C LEU A 20 33.48 2.23 8.16
N ARG A 21 34.20 3.27 8.60
CA ARG A 21 35.51 3.65 8.04
C ARG A 21 36.55 2.54 8.19
N GLY A 22 36.50 1.78 9.29
CA GLY A 22 37.43 0.69 9.58
C GLY A 22 37.03 -0.69 9.01
N THR A 23 35.84 -0.82 8.40
CA THR A 23 35.29 -2.14 8.06
C THR A 23 35.96 -2.77 6.83
N HIS A 24 36.01 -2.05 5.72
CA HIS A 24 36.56 -2.56 4.46
C HIS A 24 37.37 -1.49 3.72
N THR A 25 38.46 -1.93 3.09
CA THR A 25 39.25 -1.12 2.16
C THR A 25 38.88 -1.37 0.69
N ASP A 26 38.09 -2.41 0.41
CA ASP A 26 37.60 -2.74 -0.93
C ASP A 26 36.40 -1.85 -1.32
N PRO A 27 36.48 -1.08 -2.43
CA PRO A 27 35.40 -0.21 -2.88
C PRO A 27 34.13 -0.94 -3.35
N PHE A 28 34.18 -2.26 -3.55
CA PHE A 28 33.01 -3.07 -3.93
C PHE A 28 32.46 -3.91 -2.77
N ALA A 29 33.08 -3.87 -1.60
CA ALA A 29 32.52 -4.50 -0.40
C ALA A 29 31.34 -3.68 0.14
N TRP A 30 30.36 -4.38 0.70
CA TRP A 30 29.15 -3.76 1.24
C TRP A 30 29.10 -3.95 2.75
N SER A 31 28.61 -2.93 3.45
CA SER A 31 28.25 -3.02 4.86
C SER A 31 26.74 -2.87 5.01
N ARG A 32 26.18 -3.48 6.05
CA ARG A 32 24.74 -3.40 6.33
C ARG A 32 24.50 -2.59 7.60
N VAL A 33 23.56 -1.66 7.55
CA VAL A 33 23.08 -0.91 8.72
C VAL A 33 21.59 -1.16 8.89
N VAL A 34 21.24 -1.91 9.92
CA VAL A 34 19.87 -2.19 10.33
C VAL A 34 19.31 -0.99 11.10
N VAL A 35 18.19 -0.46 10.60
CA VAL A 35 17.51 0.74 11.10
C VAL A 35 16.03 0.46 11.34
N SER A 36 15.40 1.23 12.23
CA SER A 36 13.99 1.05 12.59
C SER A 36 13.02 1.28 11.43
N SER A 37 13.36 2.18 10.49
CA SER A 37 12.50 2.49 9.35
C SER A 37 13.31 2.93 8.11
N PRO A 38 12.72 2.89 6.90
CA PRO A 38 13.39 3.42 5.71
C PRO A 38 13.66 4.92 5.81
N ALA A 39 12.83 5.67 6.56
CA ALA A 39 13.05 7.10 6.80
C ALA A 39 14.29 7.33 7.67
N THR A 40 14.42 6.56 8.76
CA THR A 40 15.62 6.55 9.61
C THR A 40 16.86 6.21 8.77
N GLY A 41 16.78 5.19 7.90
CA GLY A 41 17.88 4.83 7.00
C GLY A 41 18.33 5.97 6.08
N ARG A 42 17.40 6.75 5.52
CA ARG A 42 17.74 7.93 4.73
C ARG A 42 18.44 9.01 5.55
N ILE A 43 17.96 9.29 6.76
CA ILE A 43 18.56 10.28 7.66
C ILE A 43 19.98 9.83 8.04
N VAL A 44 20.13 8.58 8.50
CA VAL A 44 21.44 8.01 8.85
C VAL A 44 22.37 8.04 7.64
N GLY A 45 21.89 7.71 6.44
CA GLY A 45 22.67 7.83 5.21
C GLY A 45 23.21 9.24 4.95
N GLN A 46 22.38 10.26 5.15
CA GLN A 46 22.79 11.66 5.03
C GLN A 46 23.79 12.07 6.13
N GLU A 47 23.55 11.66 7.37
CA GLU A 47 24.42 11.93 8.52
C GLU A 47 25.80 11.26 8.42
N ILE A 48 25.84 10.04 7.88
CA ILE A 48 27.09 9.33 7.59
C ILE A 48 27.81 10.01 6.42
N ALA A 49 27.09 10.41 5.36
CA ALA A 49 27.70 11.16 4.26
C ALA A 49 28.30 12.50 4.73
N ALA A 50 27.64 13.20 5.66
CA ALA A 50 28.16 14.43 6.24
C ALA A 50 29.48 14.21 7.02
N ARG A 51 29.61 13.06 7.72
CA ARG A 51 30.80 12.72 8.51
C ARG A 51 31.95 12.13 7.70
N LEU A 52 31.64 11.28 6.72
CA LEU A 52 32.63 10.55 5.92
C LEU A 52 32.90 11.19 4.55
N GLY A 53 32.14 12.22 4.18
CA GLY A 53 32.15 12.86 2.85
C GLY A 53 31.29 12.15 1.80
N ILE A 54 31.00 10.86 1.99
CA ILE A 54 30.14 10.05 1.13
C ILE A 54 29.50 8.90 1.93
N SER A 55 28.28 8.51 1.56
CA SER A 55 27.66 7.25 1.98
C SER A 55 27.42 6.40 0.73
N ALA A 56 28.27 5.39 0.54
CA ALA A 56 28.25 4.46 -0.60
C ALA A 56 28.73 3.08 -0.14
N GLY A 57 28.25 2.00 -0.78
CA GLY A 57 28.53 0.63 -0.33
C GLY A 57 27.90 0.29 1.02
N ILE A 58 26.88 1.05 1.43
CA ILE A 58 26.16 0.82 2.69
C ILE A 58 24.69 0.56 2.39
N GLU A 59 24.20 -0.61 2.78
CA GLU A 59 22.78 -0.93 2.72
C GLU A 59 22.10 -0.57 4.04
N TYR A 60 21.18 0.41 3.98
CA TYR A 60 20.30 0.73 5.11
C TYR A 60 19.01 -0.10 5.00
N VAL A 61 18.81 -1.04 5.92
CA VAL A 61 17.74 -2.05 5.84
C VAL A 61 16.91 -2.10 7.12
N THR A 62 15.61 -2.39 7.01
CA THR A 62 14.77 -2.63 8.19
C THR A 62 14.83 -4.10 8.61
N PRO A 63 14.58 -4.45 9.89
CA PRO A 63 14.52 -5.84 10.34
C PRO A 63 13.58 -6.71 9.48
N ALA A 64 12.39 -6.20 9.17
CA ALA A 64 11.42 -6.92 8.33
C ALA A 64 11.94 -7.19 6.90
N ARG A 65 12.65 -6.22 6.29
CA ARG A 65 13.25 -6.39 4.97
C ARG A 65 14.43 -7.35 5.01
N LEU A 66 15.26 -7.28 6.06
CA LEU A 66 16.37 -8.21 6.28
C LEU A 66 15.88 -9.65 6.35
N MET A 67 14.80 -9.93 7.11
CA MET A 67 14.21 -11.27 7.14
C MET A 67 13.73 -11.74 5.76
N GLY A 68 13.28 -10.82 4.90
CA GLY A 68 12.94 -11.14 3.50
C GLY A 68 14.17 -11.55 2.68
N GLN A 69 15.26 -10.80 2.80
CA GLN A 69 16.53 -11.10 2.12
C GLN A 69 17.14 -12.42 2.59
N LEU A 70 17.10 -12.70 3.89
CA LEU A 70 17.55 -13.97 4.46
C LEU A 70 16.69 -15.13 3.95
N ALA A 71 15.36 -14.96 3.85
CA ALA A 71 14.47 -15.98 3.30
C ALA A 71 14.71 -16.22 1.80
N GLU A 72 15.05 -15.18 1.04
CA GLU A 72 15.48 -15.30 -0.36
C GLU A 72 16.77 -16.11 -0.47
N ARG A 73 17.77 -15.80 0.36
CA ARG A 73 19.04 -16.53 0.43
C ARG A 73 18.85 -18.00 0.81
N ALA A 74 17.95 -18.28 1.75
CA ALA A 74 17.59 -19.62 2.19
C ALA A 74 16.74 -20.40 1.16
N GLY A 75 16.24 -19.75 0.10
CA GLY A 75 15.36 -20.38 -0.89
C GLY A 75 13.91 -20.58 -0.41
N VAL A 76 13.53 -20.01 0.73
CA VAL A 76 12.19 -20.17 1.36
C VAL A 76 11.32 -18.92 1.27
N ALA A 77 11.72 -17.91 0.49
CA ALA A 77 10.98 -16.65 0.32
C ALA A 77 9.53 -16.87 -0.13
N ARG A 78 9.27 -17.89 -0.97
CA ARG A 78 7.93 -18.23 -1.42
C ARG A 78 7.06 -18.70 -0.27
N ASP A 79 7.53 -19.62 0.56
CA ASP A 79 6.76 -20.17 1.67
C ASP A 79 6.54 -19.13 2.77
N ARG A 80 7.56 -18.32 3.05
CA ARG A 80 7.42 -17.11 3.89
C ARG A 80 6.33 -16.18 3.38
N SER A 81 6.26 -15.94 2.07
CA SER A 81 5.24 -15.08 1.47
C SER A 81 3.82 -15.67 1.56
N ARG A 82 3.69 -17.01 1.51
CA ARG A 82 2.41 -17.71 1.68
C ARG A 82 1.87 -17.51 3.11
N TRP A 83 2.74 -17.64 4.11
CA TRP A 83 2.40 -17.41 5.51
C TRP A 83 2.00 -15.95 5.80
N LEU A 84 2.79 -14.99 5.30
CA LEU A 84 2.56 -13.56 5.55
C LEU A 84 1.42 -12.96 4.72
N GLY A 85 0.95 -13.65 3.69
CA GLY A 85 0.04 -13.11 2.68
C GLY A 85 -1.38 -13.70 2.69
N THR A 86 -2.11 -13.37 1.63
CA THR A 86 -3.46 -13.88 1.37
C THR A 86 -3.58 -15.41 1.38
N PRO A 87 -2.58 -16.23 1.01
CA PRO A 87 -2.70 -17.69 1.11
C PRO A 87 -3.05 -18.18 2.53
N LEU A 88 -2.41 -17.67 3.59
CA LEU A 88 -2.80 -18.00 4.97
C LEU A 88 -4.24 -17.56 5.29
N GLU A 89 -4.69 -16.42 4.78
CA GLU A 89 -6.07 -15.96 4.97
C GLU A 89 -7.09 -16.91 4.34
N LEU A 90 -6.78 -17.46 3.17
CA LEU A 90 -7.62 -18.44 2.47
C LEU A 90 -7.56 -19.81 3.14
N ALA A 91 -6.39 -20.27 3.54
CA ALA A 91 -6.24 -21.52 4.29
C ALA A 91 -6.99 -21.46 5.64
N THR A 92 -6.89 -20.33 6.35
CA THR A 92 -7.68 -20.09 7.57
C THR A 92 -9.18 -20.06 7.26
N TRP A 93 -9.58 -19.47 6.14
CA TRP A 93 -10.98 -19.48 5.71
C TRP A 93 -11.49 -20.90 5.51
N GLU A 94 -10.74 -21.77 4.80
CA GLU A 94 -11.11 -23.17 4.57
C GLU A 94 -11.15 -23.98 5.88
N ALA A 95 -10.13 -23.82 6.72
CA ALA A 95 -10.05 -24.46 8.04
C ALA A 95 -11.22 -24.06 8.97
N ILE A 96 -11.75 -22.84 8.87
CA ILE A 96 -12.95 -22.43 9.63
C ILE A 96 -14.16 -23.28 9.24
N ASP A 97 -14.34 -23.63 7.96
CA ASP A 97 -15.48 -24.47 7.53
C ASP A 97 -15.34 -25.89 8.04
N GLU A 98 -14.15 -26.45 7.91
CA GLU A 98 -13.86 -27.81 8.36
C GLU A 98 -14.16 -28.00 9.85
N LEU A 99 -13.82 -26.99 10.66
CA LEU A 99 -13.93 -27.05 12.11
C LEU A 99 -15.21 -26.38 12.67
N ALA A 100 -16.08 -25.85 11.81
CA ALA A 100 -17.28 -25.12 12.24
C ALA A 100 -18.19 -25.98 13.13
N ASP A 101 -18.41 -27.24 12.77
CA ASP A 101 -19.29 -28.16 13.51
C ASP A 101 -18.71 -28.58 14.87
N GLN A 102 -17.38 -28.50 15.03
CA GLN A 102 -16.68 -28.90 16.24
C GLN A 102 -16.60 -27.77 17.27
N PHE A 103 -16.54 -26.51 16.80
CA PHE A 103 -16.35 -25.34 17.65
C PHE A 103 -17.46 -24.29 17.42
N PRO A 104 -18.36 -24.07 18.39
CA PRO A 104 -19.47 -23.10 18.26
C PRO A 104 -19.03 -21.67 17.91
N VAL A 105 -17.83 -21.26 18.34
CA VAL A 105 -17.27 -19.93 18.02
C VAL A 105 -16.93 -19.80 16.53
N LEU A 106 -16.49 -20.90 15.89
CA LEU A 106 -16.18 -20.94 14.46
C LEU A 106 -17.47 -21.05 13.63
N ALA A 107 -18.46 -21.84 14.07
CA ALA A 107 -19.79 -21.85 13.45
C ALA A 107 -20.40 -20.44 13.37
N ARG A 108 -20.33 -19.68 14.47
CA ARG A 108 -20.77 -18.28 14.53
C ARG A 108 -20.01 -17.38 13.56
N ALA A 109 -18.74 -17.68 13.30
CA ALA A 109 -17.91 -16.94 12.35
C ALA A 109 -18.20 -17.29 10.88
N ALA A 110 -18.70 -18.51 10.61
CA ALA A 110 -19.06 -19.01 9.29
C ALA A 110 -20.47 -18.60 8.81
N GLU A 111 -21.30 -18.01 9.68
CA GLU A 111 -22.68 -17.61 9.36
C GLU A 111 -22.79 -16.69 8.11
N PRO A 112 -23.61 -17.07 7.10
CA PRO A 112 -23.87 -16.24 5.93
C PRO A 112 -24.54 -14.90 6.27
N GLY A 113 -24.19 -13.83 5.53
CA GLY A 113 -24.89 -12.54 5.57
C GLY A 113 -24.41 -11.52 6.61
N ARG A 114 -23.40 -11.86 7.43
CA ARG A 114 -22.78 -10.89 8.37
C ARG A 114 -21.92 -9.87 7.60
N VAL A 115 -22.22 -8.58 7.73
CA VAL A 115 -21.40 -7.49 7.15
C VAL A 115 -20.00 -7.49 7.81
N GLY A 116 -18.95 -7.52 6.98
CA GLY A 116 -17.57 -7.84 7.39
C GLY A 116 -17.18 -9.30 7.08
N GLY A 117 -18.14 -10.23 7.13
CA GLY A 117 -18.06 -11.60 6.61
C GLY A 117 -17.05 -12.53 7.29
N ARG A 118 -17.15 -13.82 6.91
CA ARG A 118 -16.18 -14.89 7.18
C ARG A 118 -14.74 -14.50 6.81
N ARG A 119 -14.58 -13.64 5.80
CA ARG A 119 -13.27 -13.16 5.30
C ARG A 119 -12.58 -12.29 6.33
N ALA A 120 -13.27 -11.33 6.93
CA ALA A 120 -12.66 -10.49 7.96
C ALA A 120 -12.26 -11.32 9.19
N THR A 121 -13.03 -12.36 9.54
CA THR A 121 -12.67 -13.27 10.62
C THR A 121 -11.40 -14.06 10.28
N ALA A 122 -11.35 -14.70 9.11
CA ALA A 122 -10.16 -15.42 8.64
C ALA A 122 -8.92 -14.49 8.58
N GLN A 123 -9.08 -13.26 8.09
CA GLN A 123 -8.01 -12.25 8.08
C GLN A 123 -7.52 -11.87 9.48
N ARG A 124 -8.43 -11.73 10.44
CA ARG A 124 -8.07 -11.40 11.82
C ARG A 124 -7.33 -12.56 12.48
N ILE A 125 -7.75 -13.80 12.24
CA ILE A 125 -7.11 -15.00 12.78
C ILE A 125 -5.74 -15.22 12.12
N ALA A 126 -5.63 -15.10 10.79
CA ALA A 126 -4.35 -15.18 10.09
C ALA A 126 -3.34 -14.15 10.62
N ARG A 127 -3.78 -12.91 10.92
CA ARG A 127 -2.94 -11.92 11.60
C ARG A 127 -2.50 -12.35 13.00
N LEU A 128 -3.37 -13.03 13.75
CA LEU A 128 -3.04 -13.55 15.07
C LEU A 128 -2.00 -14.67 14.99
N PHE A 129 -2.11 -15.59 14.02
CA PHE A 129 -1.10 -16.63 13.80
C PHE A 129 0.26 -16.05 13.39
N ARG A 130 0.28 -15.02 12.54
CA ARG A 130 1.52 -14.29 12.23
C ARG A 130 2.12 -13.65 13.48
N TRP A 131 1.28 -13.04 14.32
CA TRP A 131 1.71 -12.45 15.58
C TRP A 131 2.25 -13.50 16.57
N TYR A 132 1.64 -14.69 16.65
CA TYR A 132 2.19 -15.79 17.46
C TYR A 132 3.57 -16.21 16.96
N LEU A 133 3.77 -16.35 15.65
CA LEU A 133 5.10 -16.66 15.10
C LEU A 133 6.13 -15.55 15.42
N ASP A 134 5.71 -14.28 15.47
CA ASP A 134 6.62 -13.17 15.79
C ASP A 134 6.96 -13.07 17.28
N VAL A 135 6.04 -13.43 18.18
CA VAL A 135 6.21 -13.23 19.63
C VAL A 135 6.62 -14.51 20.36
N SER A 136 6.01 -15.65 20.03
CA SER A 136 6.26 -16.94 20.68
C SER A 136 6.23 -18.08 19.66
N PRO A 137 7.32 -18.25 18.87
CA PRO A 137 7.48 -19.39 17.97
C PRO A 137 7.32 -20.74 18.70
N ASP A 138 7.80 -20.83 19.94
CA ASP A 138 7.75 -22.07 20.74
C ASP A 138 6.31 -22.50 21.06
N LEU A 139 5.43 -21.56 21.42
CA LEU A 139 4.01 -21.85 21.64
C LEU A 139 3.37 -22.40 20.35
N LEU A 140 3.68 -21.77 19.23
CA LEU A 140 3.19 -22.20 17.92
C LEU A 140 3.73 -23.59 17.56
N GLY A 141 4.98 -23.88 17.90
CA GLY A 141 5.60 -25.21 17.75
C GLY A 141 4.95 -26.29 18.60
N GLY A 142 4.67 -26.01 19.88
CA GLY A 142 3.91 -26.92 20.73
C GLY A 142 2.55 -27.25 20.12
N TRP A 143 1.81 -26.24 19.65
CA TRP A 143 0.53 -26.45 18.99
C TRP A 143 0.65 -27.27 17.70
N LEU A 144 1.67 -27.05 16.87
CA LEU A 144 1.87 -27.86 15.66
C LEU A 144 2.27 -29.31 16.00
N ALA A 145 2.98 -29.53 17.10
CA ALA A 145 3.31 -30.85 17.61
C ALA A 145 2.15 -31.58 18.31
N GLY A 146 1.00 -30.90 18.51
CA GLY A 146 -0.19 -31.45 19.16
C GLY A 146 -0.27 -31.20 20.67
N GLU A 147 0.63 -30.39 21.22
CA GLU A 147 0.62 -29.95 22.62
C GLU A 147 -0.26 -28.71 22.77
N ASP A 148 -1.54 -28.91 23.11
CA ASP A 148 -2.53 -27.81 23.25
C ASP A 148 -2.39 -27.09 24.60
N ALA A 149 -1.25 -26.43 24.81
CA ALA A 149 -0.92 -25.66 26.03
C ALA A 149 -1.10 -24.14 25.85
N GLY A 150 -1.31 -23.43 26.94
CA GLY A 150 -1.28 -21.97 27.00
C GLY A 150 0.15 -21.41 26.99
N PRO A 151 0.32 -20.07 26.90
CA PRO A 151 1.63 -19.42 26.96
C PRO A 151 2.42 -19.67 28.27
N ASP A 152 1.72 -20.08 29.32
CA ASP A 152 2.24 -20.46 30.63
C ASP A 152 2.64 -21.95 30.73
N GLY A 153 2.41 -22.74 29.66
CA GLY A 153 2.66 -24.17 29.62
C GLY A 153 1.55 -25.02 30.28
N GLU A 154 0.50 -24.38 30.78
CA GLU A 154 -0.65 -25.04 31.40
C GLU A 154 -1.67 -25.49 30.33
N GLU A 155 -2.60 -26.37 30.69
CA GLU A 155 -3.63 -26.86 29.77
C GLU A 155 -4.50 -25.71 29.23
N LEU A 156 -4.64 -25.63 27.90
CA LEU A 156 -5.39 -24.57 27.27
C LEU A 156 -6.90 -24.69 27.56
N ALA A 157 -7.48 -23.65 28.16
CA ALA A 157 -8.91 -23.66 28.49
C ALA A 157 -9.80 -23.98 27.27
N GLN A 158 -10.83 -24.81 27.45
CA GLN A 158 -11.72 -25.32 26.38
C GLN A 158 -12.23 -24.24 25.40
N ARG A 159 -12.48 -23.02 25.89
CA ARG A 159 -12.93 -21.88 25.06
C ARG A 159 -11.90 -21.42 24.00
N TRP A 160 -10.64 -21.81 24.17
CA TRP A 160 -9.50 -21.49 23.30
C TRP A 160 -8.97 -22.69 22.53
N ALA A 161 -9.47 -23.91 22.80
CA ALA A 161 -9.06 -25.15 22.13
C ALA A 161 -9.27 -25.13 20.60
N TRP A 162 -10.08 -24.20 20.09
CA TRP A 162 -10.22 -24.00 18.64
C TRP A 162 -8.95 -23.43 18.00
N GLN A 163 -8.09 -22.71 18.74
CA GLN A 163 -6.92 -22.04 18.14
C GLN A 163 -5.85 -23.03 17.65
N PRO A 164 -5.38 -23.99 18.47
CA PRO A 164 -4.40 -24.97 18.00
C PRO A 164 -4.96 -25.86 16.88
N ALA A 165 -6.21 -26.30 17.01
CA ALA A 165 -6.88 -27.10 15.99
C ALA A 165 -7.00 -26.35 14.64
N LEU A 166 -7.40 -25.07 14.69
CA LEU A 166 -7.52 -24.23 13.50
C LEU A 166 -6.16 -23.89 12.89
N LEU A 167 -5.12 -23.70 13.71
CA LEU A 167 -3.75 -23.50 13.24
C LEU A 167 -3.28 -24.72 12.44
N ARG A 168 -3.43 -25.93 13.00
CA ARG A 168 -3.04 -27.18 12.34
C ARG A 168 -3.76 -27.35 11.00
N ALA A 169 -5.10 -27.22 10.99
CA ALA A 169 -5.88 -27.31 9.75
C ALA A 169 -5.49 -26.25 8.70
N ALA A 170 -5.16 -25.02 9.14
CA ALA A 170 -4.69 -23.97 8.24
C ALA A 170 -3.29 -24.27 7.68
N VAL A 171 -2.38 -24.85 8.48
CA VAL A 171 -1.04 -25.27 8.04
C VAL A 171 -1.12 -26.45 7.08
N ASP A 172 -1.98 -27.43 7.37
CA ASP A 172 -2.23 -28.59 6.49
C ASP A 172 -2.76 -28.14 5.12
N CYS A 173 -3.75 -27.22 5.10
CA CYS A 173 -4.25 -26.63 3.87
C CYS A 173 -3.19 -25.78 3.14
N LEU A 174 -2.35 -25.07 3.89
CA LEU A 174 -1.28 -24.26 3.32
C LEU A 174 -0.13 -25.13 2.77
N GLU A 175 0.04 -26.36 3.22
CA GLU A 175 1.18 -27.23 2.91
C GLU A 175 2.53 -26.51 3.15
N VAL A 176 2.62 -25.73 4.22
CA VAL A 176 3.81 -24.96 4.61
C VAL A 176 3.93 -24.98 6.12
N ASP A 177 5.04 -25.53 6.62
CA ASP A 177 5.42 -25.35 8.01
C ASP A 177 6.07 -23.97 8.21
N PRO A 178 5.45 -23.07 9.01
CA PRO A 178 5.99 -21.75 9.28
C PRO A 178 7.28 -21.78 10.11
N LEU A 179 7.50 -22.82 10.92
CA LEU A 179 8.67 -22.96 11.78
C LEU A 179 9.88 -23.44 10.98
N ASP A 180 9.71 -24.41 10.08
CA ASP A 180 10.77 -24.83 9.15
C ASP A 180 11.23 -23.63 8.28
N THR A 181 10.26 -22.86 7.78
CA THR A 181 10.52 -21.64 7.01
C THR A 181 11.29 -20.60 7.84
N LEU A 182 10.91 -20.45 9.10
CA LEU A 182 11.53 -19.50 10.02
C LEU A 182 12.96 -19.93 10.38
N GLU A 183 13.15 -21.20 10.73
CA GLU A 183 14.44 -21.78 11.07
C GLU A 183 15.41 -21.66 9.90
N ALA A 184 15.00 -22.03 8.69
CA ALA A 184 15.82 -21.85 7.48
C ALA A 184 16.18 -20.38 7.24
N THR A 185 15.25 -19.45 7.50
CA THR A 185 15.51 -18.01 7.39
C THR A 185 16.54 -17.53 8.41
N VAL A 186 16.45 -17.97 9.67
CA VAL A 186 17.38 -17.61 10.74
C VAL A 186 18.76 -18.22 10.49
N ASN A 187 18.82 -19.50 10.12
CA ASN A 187 20.07 -20.21 9.84
C ASN A 187 20.86 -19.56 8.69
N ALA A 188 20.17 -18.98 7.70
CA ALA A 188 20.84 -18.27 6.61
C ALA A 188 21.59 -16.99 7.05
N ALA A 189 21.32 -16.46 8.25
CA ALA A 189 22.08 -15.36 8.82
C ALA A 189 23.48 -15.79 9.31
N ALA A 190 23.64 -17.05 9.74
CA ALA A 190 24.92 -17.57 10.21
C ALA A 190 25.98 -17.63 9.10
N ASP A 191 25.55 -17.87 7.85
CA ASP A 191 26.42 -17.91 6.67
C ASP A 191 26.62 -16.53 6.01
N ASP A 192 26.05 -15.46 6.57
CA ASP A 192 26.16 -14.10 6.04
C ASP A 192 27.32 -13.34 6.70
N ASP A 193 28.42 -13.24 5.96
CA ASP A 193 29.64 -12.56 6.39
C ASP A 193 29.61 -11.04 6.20
N VAL A 194 28.51 -10.47 5.69
CA VAL A 194 28.42 -9.01 5.51
C VAL A 194 28.46 -8.32 6.88
N PRO A 195 29.41 -7.40 7.13
CA PRO A 195 29.47 -6.70 8.41
C PRO A 195 28.18 -5.94 8.67
N THR A 196 27.54 -6.28 9.78
CA THR A 196 26.20 -5.82 10.10
C THR A 196 26.23 -4.94 11.35
N PHE A 197 25.66 -3.75 11.23
CA PHE A 197 25.50 -2.76 12.28
C PHE A 197 24.02 -2.61 12.62
N VAL A 198 23.65 -2.58 13.89
CA VAL A 198 22.28 -2.27 14.33
C VAL A 198 22.29 -0.91 15.02
N LEU A 199 21.56 0.06 14.49
CA LEU A 199 21.53 1.43 15.05
C LEU A 199 20.14 1.74 15.64
N ALA A 200 20.08 1.81 16.97
CA ALA A 200 18.90 2.22 17.74
C ALA A 200 17.59 1.52 17.32
N VAL A 201 17.64 0.19 17.24
CA VAL A 201 16.47 -0.66 16.97
C VAL A 201 16.10 -1.40 18.25
N ASP A 202 15.02 -0.94 18.89
CA ASP A 202 14.57 -1.47 20.18
C ASP A 202 13.42 -2.49 20.04
N ASP A 203 12.56 -2.32 19.03
CA ASP A 203 11.40 -3.16 18.78
C ASP A 203 11.71 -4.27 17.77
N LEU A 204 12.26 -5.39 18.26
CA LEU A 204 12.51 -6.59 17.46
C LEU A 204 11.56 -7.72 17.86
N THR A 205 11.05 -8.43 16.86
CA THR A 205 10.37 -9.70 17.10
C THR A 205 11.36 -10.78 17.53
N THR A 206 10.89 -11.84 18.19
CA THR A 206 11.73 -12.94 18.65
C THR A 206 12.58 -13.53 17.51
N PRO A 207 12.02 -13.80 16.31
CA PRO A 207 12.82 -14.31 15.20
C PRO A 207 13.80 -13.30 14.59
N GLN A 208 13.45 -12.00 14.57
CA GLN A 208 14.36 -10.96 14.07
C GLN A 208 15.60 -10.84 14.96
N ARG A 209 15.41 -10.90 16.28
CA ARG A 209 16.50 -10.93 17.25
C ARG A 209 17.38 -12.16 17.06
N ALA A 210 16.78 -13.35 16.99
CA ALA A 210 17.52 -14.59 16.77
C ALA A 210 18.37 -14.58 15.49
N ALA A 211 17.82 -14.06 14.38
CA ALA A 211 18.56 -13.89 13.14
C ALA A 211 19.73 -12.91 13.29
N LEU A 212 19.53 -11.77 13.97
CA LEU A 212 20.59 -10.78 14.19
C LEU A 212 21.72 -11.33 15.06
N GLU A 213 21.38 -12.08 16.11
CA GLU A 213 22.33 -12.71 17.02
C GLU A 213 23.11 -13.86 16.35
N SER A 214 22.63 -14.37 15.21
CA SER A 214 23.28 -15.43 14.45
C SER A 214 24.36 -14.94 13.47
N PHE A 215 24.44 -13.64 13.16
CA PHE A 215 25.46 -13.12 12.22
C PHE A 215 26.88 -13.28 12.77
N GLY A 216 27.82 -13.66 11.89
CA GLY A 216 29.24 -13.79 12.25
C GLY A 216 29.93 -12.49 12.67
N SER A 217 29.45 -11.34 12.18
CA SER A 217 29.96 -10.01 12.54
C SER A 217 28.83 -9.01 12.79
N LEU A 218 28.49 -8.83 14.07
CA LEU A 218 27.48 -7.87 14.53
C LEU A 218 28.06 -6.81 15.48
N THR A 219 27.76 -5.55 15.18
CA THR A 219 27.95 -4.42 16.10
C THR A 219 26.61 -3.74 16.39
N VAL A 220 26.20 -3.70 17.64
CA VAL A 220 24.97 -3.03 18.08
C VAL A 220 25.33 -1.69 18.70
N ILE A 221 24.66 -0.63 18.24
CA ILE A 221 24.85 0.75 18.68
C ILE A 221 23.49 1.27 19.15
N ALA A 222 23.29 1.34 20.47
CA ALA A 222 22.01 1.60 21.09
C ALA A 222 22.01 2.85 21.99
N PRO A 223 20.87 3.55 22.13
CA PRO A 223 20.74 4.61 23.14
C PRO A 223 20.92 4.06 24.55
N LEU A 224 21.56 4.83 25.43
CA LEU A 224 21.70 4.47 26.85
C LEU A 224 20.31 4.44 27.51
N GLY A 225 20.01 3.38 28.26
CA GLY A 225 18.70 3.22 28.92
C GLY A 225 17.58 2.74 28.00
N SER A 226 17.85 2.52 26.71
CA SER A 226 17.00 1.68 25.86
C SER A 226 16.90 0.27 26.46
N PRO A 227 15.93 -0.57 26.03
CA PRO A 227 15.87 -2.00 26.36
C PRO A 227 17.13 -2.82 25.98
N GLY A 228 18.24 -2.18 25.58
CA GLY A 228 19.54 -2.76 25.23
C GLY A 228 20.17 -3.70 26.27
N ALA A 229 19.64 -3.79 27.50
CA ALA A 229 19.96 -4.90 28.40
C ALA A 229 19.64 -6.28 27.76
N ALA A 230 18.58 -6.35 26.95
CA ALA A 230 18.22 -7.56 26.21
C ALA A 230 19.26 -7.93 25.14
N TRP A 231 19.99 -6.96 24.58
CA TRP A 231 21.11 -7.23 23.67
C TRP A 231 22.35 -7.71 24.43
N ALA A 232 22.63 -7.16 25.61
CA ALA A 232 23.79 -7.55 26.40
C ALA A 232 23.73 -9.04 26.82
N GLU A 233 22.55 -9.52 27.20
CA GLU A 233 22.33 -10.93 27.53
C GLU A 233 22.45 -11.84 26.29
N GLY A 234 21.74 -11.52 25.20
CA GLY A 234 21.75 -12.33 23.97
C GLY A 234 23.11 -12.40 23.27
N LEU A 235 23.89 -11.32 23.30
CA LEU A 235 25.22 -11.26 22.67
C LEU A 235 26.36 -11.75 23.60
N GLY A 236 26.09 -11.93 24.89
CA GLY A 236 27.14 -12.18 25.90
C GLY A 236 28.20 -11.07 25.97
N ALA A 237 27.87 -9.85 25.54
CA ALA A 237 28.81 -8.73 25.42
C ALA A 237 28.57 -7.67 26.50
N GLN A 238 29.65 -7.20 27.14
CA GLN A 238 29.55 -6.10 28.10
C GLN A 238 29.34 -4.77 27.34
N PRO A 239 28.31 -3.97 27.69
CA PRO A 239 28.07 -2.69 27.04
C PRO A 239 29.25 -1.74 27.24
N THR A 240 29.75 -1.15 26.15
CA THR A 240 30.72 -0.07 26.21
C THR A 240 30.00 1.27 26.13
N ASP A 241 30.05 2.06 27.21
CA ASP A 241 29.53 3.43 27.22
C ASP A 241 30.46 4.34 26.42
N LEU A 242 29.91 4.96 25.37
CA LEU A 242 30.62 5.92 24.52
C LEU A 242 30.89 7.26 25.23
N GLY A 243 30.33 7.44 26.43
CA GLY A 243 30.49 8.66 27.22
C GLY A 243 29.69 9.83 26.64
N ASP A 244 29.74 10.96 27.34
CA ASP A 244 29.02 12.17 26.97
C ASP A 244 29.97 13.38 27.00
N GLU A 245 30.63 13.68 25.88
CA GLU A 245 31.42 14.91 25.75
C GLU A 245 30.49 16.12 25.58
N GLY A 246 29.92 16.62 26.68
CA GLY A 246 29.10 17.83 26.71
C GLY A 246 27.91 17.73 27.67
N SER A 247 27.59 18.83 28.36
CA SER A 247 26.34 18.92 29.11
C SER A 247 25.15 18.83 28.14
N PRO A 248 24.09 18.09 28.46
CA PRO A 248 22.88 18.11 27.64
C PRO A 248 22.37 19.54 27.56
N ASN A 249 22.00 19.98 26.35
CA ASN A 249 21.31 21.25 26.22
C ASN A 249 20.04 21.20 27.08
N PRO A 250 19.73 22.26 27.85
CA PRO A 250 18.51 22.29 28.63
C PRO A 250 17.31 22.09 27.69
N VAL A 251 16.48 21.10 28.01
CA VAL A 251 15.27 20.82 27.23
C VAL A 251 14.20 21.81 27.67
N GLU A 252 13.85 22.75 26.79
CA GLU A 252 12.70 23.61 27.00
C GLU A 252 11.42 22.86 26.64
N VAL A 253 10.49 22.77 27.60
CA VAL A 253 9.20 22.10 27.41
C VAL A 253 8.09 23.12 27.61
N SER A 254 7.39 23.44 26.52
CA SER A 254 6.21 24.31 26.54
C SER A 254 4.92 23.50 26.35
N LEU A 255 3.88 23.79 27.15
CA LEU A 255 2.56 23.22 26.98
C LEU A 255 1.58 24.28 26.48
N HIS A 256 0.86 23.97 25.41
CA HIS A 256 -0.10 24.87 24.78
C HIS A 256 -1.51 24.24 24.81
N ASP A 257 -2.41 24.84 25.58
CA ASP A 257 -3.83 24.49 25.52
C ASP A 257 -4.53 25.27 24.40
N SER A 258 -5.44 24.63 23.68
CA SER A 258 -6.06 25.19 22.46
C SER A 258 -7.47 24.66 22.25
N HIS A 259 -8.36 25.56 21.84
CA HIS A 259 -9.81 25.30 21.70
C HIS A 259 -10.21 24.42 20.51
N GLY A 260 -9.24 23.81 19.79
CA GLY A 260 -9.51 22.88 18.70
C GLY A 260 -8.38 22.79 17.66
N PRO A 261 -8.51 21.88 16.66
CA PRO A 261 -7.45 21.57 15.69
C PRO A 261 -6.95 22.77 14.87
N ALA A 262 -7.87 23.63 14.41
CA ALA A 262 -7.49 24.82 13.63
C ALA A 262 -6.63 25.77 14.47
N ARG A 263 -7.02 26.02 15.72
CA ARG A 263 -6.26 26.89 16.62
C ARG A 263 -4.92 26.27 17.02
N GLN A 264 -4.86 24.94 17.22
CA GLN A 264 -3.60 24.24 17.48
C GLN A 264 -2.59 24.44 16.34
N VAL A 265 -3.04 24.40 15.09
CA VAL A 265 -2.16 24.63 13.92
C VAL A 265 -1.70 26.09 13.84
N GLU A 266 -2.57 27.05 14.15
CA GLU A 266 -2.18 28.46 14.23
C GLU A 266 -1.14 28.70 15.33
N VAL A 267 -1.38 28.17 16.54
CA VAL A 267 -0.43 28.25 17.65
C VAL A 267 0.90 27.61 17.25
N LEU A 268 0.89 26.42 16.66
CA LEU A 268 2.09 25.76 16.14
C LEU A 268 2.85 26.66 15.15
N ARG A 269 2.17 27.29 14.20
CA ARG A 269 2.81 28.20 13.23
C ARG A 269 3.46 29.40 13.93
N ASP A 270 2.78 29.96 14.92
CA ASP A 270 3.26 31.12 15.67
C ASP A 270 4.46 30.74 16.56
N GLU A 271 4.43 29.58 17.21
CA GLU A 271 5.57 29.02 17.98
C GLU A 271 6.77 28.72 17.10
N LEU A 272 6.58 28.07 15.95
CA LEU A 272 7.68 27.80 15.01
C LEU A 272 8.31 29.09 14.49
N THR A 273 7.49 30.10 14.19
CA THR A 273 7.99 31.41 13.75
C THR A 273 8.85 32.06 14.83
N ARG A 274 8.40 32.00 16.10
CA ARG A 274 9.17 32.51 17.24
C ARG A 274 10.48 31.73 17.44
N ALA A 275 10.44 30.40 17.30
CA ALA A 275 11.65 29.58 17.42
C ALA A 275 12.70 29.93 16.36
N PHE A 276 12.30 30.06 15.09
CA PHE A 276 13.21 30.46 14.00
C PHE A 276 13.71 31.90 14.11
N GLU A 277 12.93 32.80 14.71
CA GLU A 277 13.38 34.17 14.98
C GLU A 277 14.39 34.23 16.15
N ALA A 278 14.18 33.40 17.18
CA ALA A 278 15.03 33.37 18.36
C ALA A 278 16.39 32.69 18.11
N ASP A 279 16.43 31.65 17.27
CA ASP A 279 17.64 30.90 16.95
C ASP A 279 17.91 30.85 15.44
N PRO A 280 18.85 31.67 14.92
CA PRO A 280 19.23 31.66 13.52
C PRO A 280 19.91 30.37 13.03
N THR A 281 20.34 29.49 13.95
CA THR A 281 20.96 28.21 13.61
C THR A 281 19.94 27.09 13.45
N LEU A 282 18.71 27.29 13.94
CA LEU A 282 17.62 26.32 13.80
C LEU A 282 17.13 26.31 12.35
N GLU A 283 17.20 25.16 11.69
CA GLU A 283 16.70 25.01 10.34
C GLU A 283 15.39 24.20 10.31
N PRO A 284 14.52 24.39 9.30
CA PRO A 284 13.27 23.63 9.19
C PRO A 284 13.43 22.10 9.20
N ARG A 285 14.61 21.58 8.82
CA ARG A 285 14.90 20.14 8.87
C ARG A 285 15.12 19.58 10.28
N ASP A 286 15.37 20.46 11.24
CA ASP A 286 15.59 20.09 12.66
C ASP A 286 14.27 19.95 13.43
N VAL A 287 13.15 20.32 12.81
CA VAL A 287 11.82 20.33 13.42
C VAL A 287 11.02 19.10 12.99
N ALA A 288 10.54 18.32 13.96
CA ALA A 288 9.60 17.22 13.74
C ALA A 288 8.24 17.54 14.37
N ILE A 289 7.17 17.42 13.58
CA ILE A 289 5.78 17.55 14.05
C ILE A 289 5.16 16.15 14.11
N VAL A 290 4.93 15.64 15.32
CA VAL A 290 4.33 14.32 15.53
C VAL A 290 2.83 14.48 15.81
N CYS A 291 2.00 13.80 15.01
CA CYS A 291 0.55 13.85 15.15
C CYS A 291 -0.03 12.42 15.06
N PRO A 292 -0.91 12.01 15.99
CA PRO A 292 -1.49 10.66 15.97
C PRO A 292 -2.47 10.42 14.80
N ARG A 293 -3.00 11.49 14.19
CA ARG A 293 -3.94 11.43 13.05
C ARG A 293 -3.64 12.55 12.05
N PRO A 294 -2.57 12.45 11.26
CA PRO A 294 -2.12 13.53 10.38
C PRO A 294 -3.18 13.93 9.33
N GLU A 295 -4.07 13.02 8.92
CA GLU A 295 -5.13 13.25 7.94
C GLU A 295 -6.12 14.32 8.43
N ARG A 296 -6.40 14.34 9.75
CA ARG A 296 -7.29 15.32 10.37
C ARG A 296 -6.72 16.75 10.29
N TYR A 297 -5.40 16.89 10.24
CA TYR A 297 -4.71 18.17 10.26
C TYR A 297 -4.23 18.61 8.87
N ALA A 298 -4.26 17.74 7.86
CA ALA A 298 -3.70 18.00 6.53
C ALA A 298 -4.16 19.32 5.91
N HIS A 299 -5.47 19.50 5.77
CA HIS A 299 -6.05 20.72 5.20
C HIS A 299 -5.81 21.96 6.08
N LEU A 300 -5.73 21.79 7.40
CA LEU A 300 -5.49 22.89 8.33
C LEU A 300 -4.04 23.37 8.26
N LEU A 301 -3.09 22.43 8.18
CA LEU A 301 -1.68 22.71 7.96
C LEU A 301 -1.48 23.40 6.60
N ASP A 302 -2.08 22.87 5.53
CA ASP A 302 -1.99 23.51 4.21
C ASP A 302 -2.54 24.95 4.22
N ALA A 303 -3.72 25.15 4.81
CA ALA A 303 -4.31 26.49 4.94
C ALA A 303 -3.44 27.46 5.76
N ALA A 304 -2.81 26.98 6.84
CA ALA A 304 -2.02 27.81 7.73
C ALA A 304 -0.63 28.15 7.17
N PHE A 305 -0.05 27.29 6.34
CA PHE A 305 1.34 27.37 5.87
C PHE A 305 1.50 27.68 4.36
N SER A 306 0.52 27.43 3.49
CA SER A 306 0.74 27.49 2.03
C SER A 306 0.34 28.80 1.34
N ASN A 307 -0.48 29.67 1.95
CA ASN A 307 -1.06 30.82 1.26
C ASN A 307 -0.16 32.08 1.29
N ARG A 308 0.72 32.22 0.29
CA ARG A 308 1.66 33.35 0.13
C ARG A 308 0.96 34.59 -0.45
N VAL A 309 0.20 35.27 0.39
CA VAL A 309 -0.30 36.64 0.11
C VAL A 309 0.72 37.64 0.66
N GLU A 310 1.00 38.73 -0.07
CA GLU A 310 1.83 39.84 0.44
C GLU A 310 1.25 40.38 1.76
N GLY A 311 2.09 40.54 2.79
CA GLY A 311 1.68 40.95 4.13
C GLY A 311 1.11 39.82 5.02
N GLY A 312 1.21 38.55 4.60
CA GLY A 312 0.80 37.39 5.41
C GLY A 312 1.78 37.03 6.54
N HIS A 313 1.33 36.16 7.46
CA HIS A 313 2.14 35.68 8.59
C HIS A 313 3.47 35.03 8.15
N PRO A 314 4.63 35.31 8.80
CA PRO A 314 5.94 34.81 8.37
C PRO A 314 6.03 33.28 8.26
N GLY A 315 5.38 32.56 9.19
CA GLY A 315 5.29 31.10 9.15
C GLY A 315 4.70 30.52 7.85
N ARG A 316 4.05 31.30 6.99
CA ARG A 316 3.58 30.87 5.65
C ARG A 316 4.70 30.67 4.61
N GLN A 317 5.95 30.90 5.02
CA GLN A 317 7.14 30.56 4.22
C GLN A 317 7.66 29.15 4.54
N LEU A 318 7.26 28.60 5.68
CA LEU A 318 7.65 27.25 6.11
C LEU A 318 6.90 26.22 5.28
N ARG A 319 7.65 25.31 4.65
CA ARG A 319 7.07 24.20 3.90
C ARG A 319 6.83 23.03 4.84
N VAL A 320 5.58 22.83 5.23
CA VAL A 320 5.18 21.65 5.98
C VAL A 320 4.80 20.55 5.01
N GLN A 321 5.59 19.48 4.99
CA GLN A 321 5.26 18.27 4.23
C GLN A 321 4.76 17.21 5.20
N GLN A 322 3.60 16.63 4.89
CA GLN A 322 3.17 15.45 5.62
C GLN A 322 4.07 14.28 5.24
N ALA A 323 4.52 13.53 6.24
CA ALA A 323 5.23 12.27 6.02
C ALA A 323 4.27 11.30 5.32
N ALA A 324 4.36 11.23 3.99
CA ALA A 324 3.63 10.33 3.11
C ALA A 324 2.12 10.22 3.40
N ALA A 325 1.33 11.21 2.98
CA ALA A 325 -0.04 10.90 2.60
C ALA A 325 0.04 9.85 1.46
N PRO A 326 -0.71 8.74 1.51
CA PRO A 326 -0.68 7.76 0.43
C PRO A 326 -0.98 8.49 -0.87
N ASP A 327 -0.06 8.41 -1.82
CA ASP A 327 -0.24 8.94 -3.16
C ASP A 327 -1.46 8.21 -3.73
N HIS A 328 -2.61 8.88 -3.77
CA HIS A 328 -3.85 8.27 -4.18
C HIS A 328 -3.77 8.04 -5.69
N ASN A 329 -3.30 6.85 -6.10
CA ASN A 329 -3.23 6.50 -7.51
C ASN A 329 -4.65 6.59 -8.12
N PRO A 330 -4.95 7.59 -8.96
CA PRO A 330 -6.32 7.83 -9.43
C PRO A 330 -6.84 6.68 -10.29
N VAL A 331 -5.94 5.92 -10.93
CA VAL A 331 -6.29 4.71 -11.69
C VAL A 331 -6.73 3.58 -10.77
N LEU A 332 -6.12 3.43 -9.60
CA LEU A 332 -6.50 2.42 -8.61
C LEU A 332 -7.88 2.74 -8.00
N THR A 333 -8.12 4.01 -7.67
CA THR A 333 -9.45 4.47 -7.23
C THR A 333 -10.50 4.21 -8.29
N LEU A 334 -10.21 4.56 -9.55
CA LEU A 334 -11.09 4.30 -10.68
C LEU A 334 -11.40 2.81 -10.83
N LEU A 335 -10.38 1.95 -10.82
CA LEU A 335 -10.57 0.50 -10.94
C LEU A 335 -11.46 -0.05 -9.82
N SER A 336 -11.25 0.41 -8.59
CA SER A 336 -12.03 -0.02 -7.43
C SER A 336 -13.51 0.37 -7.57
N THR A 337 -13.80 1.57 -8.06
CA THR A 337 -15.18 2.02 -8.36
C THR A 337 -15.80 1.19 -9.49
N LEU A 338 -15.04 0.93 -10.55
CA LEU A 338 -15.50 0.15 -11.72
C LEU A 338 -15.88 -1.28 -11.33
N LEU A 339 -15.05 -1.96 -10.53
CA LEU A 339 -15.32 -3.34 -10.10
C LEU A 339 -16.56 -3.46 -9.20
N ARG A 340 -16.95 -2.37 -8.52
CA ARG A 340 -18.13 -2.33 -7.65
C ARG A 340 -19.37 -1.75 -8.33
N LEU A 341 -19.26 -1.34 -9.59
CA LEU A 341 -20.33 -0.61 -10.27
C LEU A 341 -21.64 -1.40 -10.36
N GLY A 342 -21.56 -2.73 -10.47
CA GLY A 342 -22.74 -3.61 -10.50
C GLY A 342 -23.45 -3.78 -9.15
N GLU A 343 -22.79 -3.44 -8.03
CA GLU A 343 -23.41 -3.38 -6.69
C GLU A 343 -24.08 -2.02 -6.44
N LEU A 344 -23.73 -1.01 -7.24
CA LEU A 344 -24.26 0.34 -7.13
C LEU A 344 -25.48 0.50 -8.03
N ARG A 345 -26.37 1.42 -7.67
CA ARG A 345 -27.48 1.80 -8.56
C ARG A 345 -27.02 2.48 -9.84
N ALA A 346 -25.74 2.81 -9.98
CA ALA A 346 -25.20 3.59 -11.11
C ALA A 346 -26.05 4.85 -11.34
N SER A 347 -26.17 5.70 -10.30
CA SER A 347 -26.94 6.93 -10.41
C SER A 347 -26.32 7.89 -11.43
N ALA A 348 -27.10 8.88 -11.86
CA ALA A 348 -26.61 9.93 -12.73
C ALA A 348 -25.35 10.59 -12.14
N THR A 349 -25.36 10.89 -10.84
CA THR A 349 -24.23 11.47 -10.11
C THR A 349 -23.02 10.55 -10.12
N ASP A 350 -23.18 9.28 -9.72
CA ASP A 350 -22.04 8.34 -9.58
C ASP A 350 -21.31 8.14 -10.91
N VAL A 351 -22.08 7.95 -12.00
CA VAL A 351 -21.51 7.70 -13.32
C VAL A 351 -20.97 8.98 -13.95
N VAL A 352 -21.57 10.16 -13.69
CA VAL A 352 -20.95 11.44 -14.12
C VAL A 352 -19.64 11.70 -13.39
N GLU A 353 -19.55 11.43 -12.10
CA GLU A 353 -18.27 11.53 -11.37
C GLU A 353 -17.22 10.58 -11.95
N LEU A 354 -17.61 9.36 -12.31
CA LEU A 354 -16.76 8.40 -13.01
C LEU A 354 -16.30 8.93 -14.37
N LEU A 355 -17.22 9.43 -15.20
CA LEU A 355 -16.96 10.00 -16.53
C LEU A 355 -15.99 11.18 -16.46
N LEU A 356 -16.14 12.04 -15.46
CA LEU A 356 -15.33 13.24 -15.26
C LEU A 356 -14.06 13.01 -14.43
N SER A 357 -13.77 11.76 -14.07
CA SER A 357 -12.47 11.41 -13.47
C SER A 357 -11.35 11.69 -14.47
N ALA A 358 -10.21 12.22 -13.99
CA ALA A 358 -9.11 12.66 -14.85
C ALA A 358 -8.67 11.59 -15.89
N PRO A 359 -8.53 10.29 -15.53
CA PRO A 359 -8.14 9.26 -16.50
C PRO A 359 -9.16 9.06 -17.64
N ILE A 360 -10.46 9.09 -17.34
CA ILE A 360 -11.53 8.89 -18.34
C ILE A 360 -11.72 10.16 -19.15
N ALA A 361 -11.90 11.31 -18.48
CA ALA A 361 -12.13 12.59 -19.13
C ALA A 361 -11.02 12.91 -20.16
N HIS A 362 -9.75 12.64 -19.80
CA HIS A 362 -8.62 12.84 -20.69
C HIS A 362 -8.70 11.97 -21.96
N ARG A 363 -8.97 10.66 -21.84
CA ARG A 363 -9.04 9.76 -23.01
C ARG A 363 -10.22 10.10 -23.92
N TRP A 364 -11.36 10.39 -23.32
CA TRP A 364 -12.63 10.57 -24.02
C TRP A 364 -12.90 12.03 -24.41
N ARG A 365 -11.99 12.95 -24.06
CA ARG A 365 -12.07 14.39 -24.33
C ARG A 365 -13.31 15.06 -23.71
N LEU A 366 -13.72 14.60 -22.54
CA LEU A 366 -14.82 15.18 -21.77
C LEU A 366 -14.31 16.41 -21.00
N ASN A 367 -13.95 17.45 -21.75
CA ASN A 367 -13.31 18.66 -21.20
C ASN A 367 -14.31 19.64 -20.61
N ASP A 368 -15.56 19.61 -21.08
CA ASP A 368 -16.62 20.48 -20.59
C ASP A 368 -17.52 19.70 -19.62
N ARG A 369 -17.31 19.96 -18.33
CA ARG A 369 -18.12 19.38 -17.24
C ARG A 369 -19.58 19.81 -17.34
N GLN A 370 -19.84 21.07 -17.72
CA GLN A 370 -21.19 21.62 -17.75
C GLN A 370 -22.00 20.96 -18.86
N ALA A 371 -21.41 20.82 -20.06
CA ALA A 371 -22.04 20.12 -21.18
C ALA A 371 -22.44 18.68 -20.83
N VAL A 372 -21.57 17.92 -20.15
CA VAL A 372 -21.89 16.55 -19.71
C VAL A 372 -23.07 16.54 -18.72
N LEU A 373 -23.10 17.47 -17.77
CA LEU A 373 -24.18 17.57 -16.78
C LEU A 373 -25.52 17.95 -17.45
N GLU A 374 -25.50 18.87 -18.40
CA GLU A 374 -26.70 19.32 -19.14
C GLU A 374 -27.26 18.21 -20.03
N LEU A 375 -26.42 17.50 -20.78
CA LEU A 375 -26.84 16.36 -21.61
C LEU A 375 -27.45 15.22 -20.75
N VAL A 376 -26.82 14.88 -19.64
CA VAL A 376 -27.30 13.82 -18.72
C VAL A 376 -28.61 14.25 -18.05
N GLY A 377 -28.69 15.50 -17.57
CA GLY A 377 -29.89 16.04 -16.93
C GLY A 377 -31.07 16.16 -17.90
N GLY A 378 -30.82 16.74 -19.09
CA GLY A 378 -31.83 17.00 -20.11
C GLY A 378 -32.30 15.76 -20.88
N SER A 379 -31.54 14.67 -20.87
CA SER A 379 -32.00 13.37 -21.38
C SER A 379 -32.91 12.61 -20.40
N GLY A 380 -32.98 13.07 -19.14
CA GLY A 380 -33.84 12.48 -18.11
C GLY A 380 -33.23 11.23 -17.45
N ILE A 381 -31.91 11.03 -17.54
CA ILE A 381 -31.20 9.93 -16.88
C ILE A 381 -31.28 10.13 -15.36
N ARG A 382 -31.58 9.05 -14.62
CA ARG A 382 -31.62 9.07 -13.16
C ARG A 382 -30.72 8.01 -12.54
N TRP A 383 -30.92 6.74 -12.90
CA TRP A 383 -30.08 5.64 -12.41
C TRP A 383 -30.34 4.34 -13.19
N GLY A 384 -29.39 3.41 -13.07
CA GLY A 384 -29.43 2.10 -13.68
C GLY A 384 -28.99 2.11 -15.14
N MET A 385 -28.13 1.17 -15.54
CA MET A 385 -27.64 1.10 -16.91
C MET A 385 -28.75 0.78 -17.91
N ASP A 386 -29.58 -0.22 -17.58
CA ASP A 386 -30.69 -0.71 -18.38
C ASP A 386 -31.73 -1.44 -17.48
N ALA A 387 -32.73 -2.07 -18.09
CA ALA A 387 -33.74 -2.84 -17.37
C ALA A 387 -33.17 -4.11 -16.70
N GLN A 388 -32.17 -4.76 -17.30
CA GLN A 388 -31.54 -5.96 -16.73
C GLN A 388 -30.76 -5.62 -15.46
N HIS A 389 -30.04 -4.49 -15.45
CA HIS A 389 -29.37 -4.01 -14.26
C HIS A 389 -30.36 -3.71 -13.12
N ARG A 390 -31.55 -3.19 -13.43
CA ARG A 390 -32.59 -2.91 -12.42
C ARG A 390 -33.27 -4.15 -11.87
N ALA A 391 -33.30 -5.26 -12.62
CA ALA A 391 -33.75 -6.56 -12.11
C ALA A 391 -32.96 -6.99 -10.86
N ALA A 392 -31.64 -6.71 -10.82
CA ALA A 392 -30.80 -6.98 -9.66
C ALA A 392 -31.20 -6.19 -8.39
N PHE A 393 -32.02 -5.15 -8.53
CA PHE A 393 -32.56 -4.33 -7.44
C PHE A 393 -34.07 -4.57 -7.23
N ALA A 394 -34.60 -5.71 -7.68
CA ALA A 394 -36.02 -6.07 -7.58
C ALA A 394 -36.97 -5.07 -8.27
N LEU A 395 -36.53 -4.47 -9.38
CA LEU A 395 -37.30 -3.50 -10.18
C LEU A 395 -37.35 -3.92 -11.65
N ASP A 396 -37.95 -5.08 -11.89
CA ASP A 396 -38.09 -5.68 -13.22
C ASP A 396 -38.97 -4.85 -14.18
N GLY A 397 -38.61 -4.84 -15.46
CA GLY A 397 -39.41 -4.26 -16.55
C GLY A 397 -39.42 -2.73 -16.64
N LEU A 398 -38.86 -2.00 -15.66
CA LEU A 398 -38.81 -0.54 -15.65
C LEU A 398 -37.59 0.00 -16.40
N ALA A 399 -37.74 0.29 -17.69
CA ALA A 399 -36.66 0.83 -18.52
C ALA A 399 -36.54 2.37 -18.48
N GLN A 400 -37.54 3.12 -17.99
CA GLN A 400 -37.53 4.58 -18.06
C GLN A 400 -36.41 5.19 -17.20
N ASN A 401 -35.87 6.33 -17.61
CA ASN A 401 -34.83 7.08 -16.87
C ASN A 401 -33.55 6.27 -16.57
N THR A 402 -33.28 5.22 -17.35
CA THR A 402 -31.99 4.50 -17.36
C THR A 402 -30.98 5.22 -18.24
N TRP A 403 -29.70 4.91 -18.07
CA TRP A 403 -28.62 5.43 -18.92
C TRP A 403 -28.86 5.09 -20.39
N LEU A 404 -29.19 3.83 -20.71
CA LEU A 404 -29.45 3.42 -22.08
C LEU A 404 -30.61 4.21 -22.72
N ARG A 405 -31.71 4.41 -21.98
CA ARG A 405 -32.84 5.20 -22.49
C ARG A 405 -32.52 6.68 -22.63
N GLY A 406 -31.74 7.27 -21.74
CA GLY A 406 -31.32 8.66 -21.91
C GLY A 406 -30.41 8.86 -23.12
N LEU A 407 -29.49 7.93 -23.36
CA LEU A 407 -28.64 7.95 -24.55
C LEU A 407 -29.46 7.77 -25.85
N ASP A 408 -30.46 6.87 -25.86
CA ASP A 408 -31.39 6.75 -26.99
C ASP A 408 -32.05 8.11 -27.30
N ARG A 409 -32.49 8.84 -26.26
CA ARG A 409 -33.13 10.16 -26.41
C ARG A 409 -32.17 11.22 -26.95
N LEU A 410 -30.90 11.21 -26.53
CA LEU A 410 -29.86 12.11 -27.06
C LEU A 410 -29.58 11.82 -28.53
N LEU A 411 -29.44 10.54 -28.91
CA LEU A 411 -29.20 10.14 -30.30
C LEU A 411 -30.39 10.46 -31.21
N VAL A 412 -31.63 10.26 -30.73
CA VAL A 412 -32.83 10.67 -31.46
C VAL A 412 -32.89 12.20 -31.59
N GLY A 413 -32.57 12.95 -30.54
CA GLY A 413 -32.50 14.42 -30.58
C GLY A 413 -31.48 14.96 -31.59
N LEU A 414 -30.35 14.26 -31.77
CA LEU A 414 -29.34 14.59 -32.79
C LEU A 414 -29.77 14.27 -34.22
N SER A 415 -30.66 13.30 -34.41
CA SER A 415 -31.01 12.76 -35.74
C SER A 415 -32.37 13.20 -36.26
N VAL A 416 -33.28 13.60 -35.37
CA VAL A 416 -34.67 13.93 -35.68
C VAL A 416 -35.01 15.32 -35.16
N ALA A 417 -35.56 16.17 -36.03
CA ALA A 417 -36.02 17.49 -35.64
C ALA A 417 -37.15 17.41 -34.60
N THR A 418 -37.08 18.30 -33.61
CA THR A 418 -38.02 18.37 -32.49
C THR A 418 -39.47 18.48 -32.98
N GLY A 419 -40.40 17.76 -32.33
CA GLY A 419 -41.82 17.74 -32.71
C GLY A 419 -42.22 16.74 -33.81
N HIS A 420 -41.30 15.92 -34.33
CA HIS A 420 -41.66 14.77 -35.17
C HIS A 420 -41.88 13.52 -34.30
N GLU A 421 -43.14 13.17 -34.06
CA GLU A 421 -43.53 11.87 -33.50
C GLU A 421 -43.34 10.78 -34.58
N GLY A 422 -42.07 10.44 -34.84
CA GLY A 422 -41.73 9.28 -35.66
C GLY A 422 -42.22 7.99 -35.01
N SER A 423 -42.31 6.92 -35.80
CA SER A 423 -42.68 5.55 -35.39
C SER A 423 -41.74 4.88 -34.35
N LEU A 424 -40.84 5.65 -33.74
CA LEU A 424 -39.91 5.21 -32.71
C LEU A 424 -40.58 5.34 -31.34
N GLN A 425 -40.52 4.29 -30.52
CA GLN A 425 -41.07 4.30 -29.15
C GLN A 425 -40.25 5.16 -28.15
N VAL A 426 -39.40 6.06 -28.64
CA VAL A 426 -38.54 6.94 -27.86
C VAL A 426 -38.58 8.34 -28.47
N ALA A 427 -39.05 9.34 -27.71
CA ALA A 427 -39.00 10.74 -28.11
C ALA A 427 -37.59 11.30 -27.91
N GLY A 428 -37.10 12.12 -28.86
CA GLY A 428 -35.85 12.87 -28.72
C GLY A 428 -35.88 13.85 -27.55
N THR A 429 -34.72 14.44 -27.24
CA THR A 429 -34.60 15.56 -26.29
C THR A 429 -34.05 16.79 -27.00
N ASP A 430 -34.51 17.97 -26.56
CA ASP A 430 -34.04 19.27 -27.06
C ASP A 430 -32.77 19.73 -26.34
N ALA A 431 -32.28 18.93 -25.38
CA ALA A 431 -31.09 19.21 -24.58
C ALA A 431 -29.77 18.95 -25.32
N VAL A 432 -29.80 18.65 -26.62
CA VAL A 432 -28.63 18.29 -27.40
C VAL A 432 -28.58 19.10 -28.68
N GLU A 433 -27.40 19.59 -29.04
CA GLU A 433 -27.13 20.30 -30.28
C GLU A 433 -26.18 19.49 -31.18
N ALA A 434 -26.06 19.86 -32.46
CA ALA A 434 -25.16 19.18 -33.39
C ALA A 434 -23.68 19.22 -32.96
N SER A 435 -23.27 20.25 -32.21
CA SER A 435 -21.95 20.40 -31.60
C SER A 435 -21.64 19.34 -30.54
N ASP A 436 -22.66 18.73 -29.93
CA ASP A 436 -22.50 17.73 -28.87
C ASP A 436 -22.24 16.31 -29.40
N LEU A 437 -22.23 16.12 -30.73
CA LEU A 437 -22.13 14.81 -31.35
C LEU A 437 -20.94 13.98 -30.84
N GLU A 438 -19.76 14.59 -30.70
CA GLU A 438 -18.56 13.91 -30.18
C GLU A 438 -18.73 13.51 -28.71
N THR A 439 -19.29 14.40 -27.88
CA THR A 439 -19.55 14.16 -26.46
C THR A 439 -20.57 13.04 -26.28
N VAL A 440 -21.70 13.09 -27.00
CA VAL A 440 -22.74 12.04 -26.97
C VAL A 440 -22.18 10.71 -27.46
N GLY A 441 -21.38 10.71 -28.52
CA GLY A 441 -20.69 9.50 -29.01
C GLY A 441 -19.76 8.90 -27.95
N ALA A 442 -18.99 9.74 -27.24
CA ALA A 442 -18.15 9.28 -26.13
C ALA A 442 -18.98 8.72 -24.97
N LEU A 443 -20.08 9.37 -24.58
CA LEU A 443 -20.99 8.87 -23.56
C LEU A 443 -21.58 7.51 -23.93
N CYS A 444 -22.03 7.33 -25.17
CA CYS A 444 -22.55 6.06 -25.67
C CYS A 444 -21.53 4.93 -25.57
N GLU A 445 -20.30 5.19 -25.99
CA GLU A 445 -19.23 4.18 -25.98
C GLU A 445 -18.80 3.82 -24.56
N ILE A 446 -18.63 4.81 -23.68
CA ILE A 446 -18.26 4.58 -22.28
C ILE A 446 -19.36 3.80 -21.57
N VAL A 447 -20.62 4.24 -21.65
CA VAL A 447 -21.75 3.56 -20.98
C VAL A 447 -21.92 2.13 -21.51
N SER A 448 -21.72 1.90 -22.81
CA SER A 448 -21.74 0.54 -23.37
C SER A 448 -20.65 -0.36 -22.78
N ARG A 449 -19.44 0.17 -22.59
CA ARG A 449 -18.33 -0.53 -21.91
C ARG A 449 -18.64 -0.80 -20.43
N LEU A 450 -19.24 0.16 -19.73
CA LEU A 450 -19.65 0.00 -18.32
C LEU A 450 -20.77 -1.04 -18.17
N ARG A 451 -21.71 -1.10 -19.10
CA ARG A 451 -22.78 -2.11 -19.09
C ARG A 451 -22.23 -3.51 -19.30
N ARG A 452 -21.31 -3.69 -20.25
CA ARG A 452 -20.61 -4.96 -20.45
C ARG A 452 -19.83 -5.36 -19.20
N LEU A 453 -19.11 -4.41 -18.61
CA LEU A 453 -18.40 -4.61 -17.35
C LEU A 453 -19.31 -5.17 -16.26
N ILE A 454 -20.45 -4.53 -15.98
CA ILE A 454 -21.39 -4.98 -14.96
C ILE A 454 -21.85 -6.42 -15.21
N GLY A 455 -22.15 -6.77 -16.47
CA GLY A 455 -22.52 -8.14 -16.83
C GLY A 455 -21.39 -9.15 -16.62
N GLU A 456 -20.15 -8.80 -17.01
CA GLU A 456 -18.98 -9.66 -16.82
C GLU A 456 -18.67 -9.86 -15.33
N THR A 457 -18.84 -8.85 -14.48
CA THR A 457 -18.50 -8.90 -13.05
C THR A 457 -19.56 -9.51 -12.16
N ALA A 458 -20.78 -9.73 -12.68
CA ALA A 458 -21.86 -10.37 -11.91
C ALA A 458 -21.60 -11.86 -11.62
N ALA A 459 -20.83 -12.54 -12.47
CA ALA A 459 -20.53 -13.95 -12.33
C ALA A 459 -19.24 -14.19 -11.52
N PRO A 460 -19.22 -15.16 -10.58
CA PRO A 460 -18.00 -15.62 -9.93
C PRO A 460 -16.93 -16.01 -10.95
N ALA A 461 -15.67 -15.72 -10.63
CA ALA A 461 -14.53 -15.97 -11.50
C ALA A 461 -13.27 -16.28 -10.70
N THR A 462 -12.32 -16.95 -11.34
CA THR A 462 -10.99 -17.20 -10.77
C THR A 462 -10.19 -15.89 -10.66
N ILE A 463 -9.15 -15.85 -9.83
CA ILE A 463 -8.27 -14.68 -9.69
C ILE A 463 -7.65 -14.29 -11.05
N VAL A 464 -7.22 -15.28 -11.83
CA VAL A 464 -6.63 -15.06 -13.16
C VAL A 464 -7.62 -14.34 -14.08
N GLU A 465 -8.88 -14.77 -14.04
CA GLU A 465 -9.95 -14.17 -14.82
C GLU A 465 -10.28 -12.75 -14.33
N TRP A 466 -10.31 -12.51 -13.01
CA TRP A 466 -10.47 -11.16 -12.46
C TRP A 466 -9.34 -10.21 -12.86
N VAL A 467 -8.09 -10.67 -12.85
CA VAL A 467 -6.93 -9.89 -13.32
C VAL A 467 -7.07 -9.56 -14.80
N ARG A 468 -7.49 -10.53 -15.62
CA ARG A 468 -7.74 -10.33 -17.04
C ARG A 468 -8.83 -9.27 -17.28
N ARG A 469 -9.97 -9.39 -16.59
CA ARG A 469 -11.08 -8.43 -16.64
C ARG A 469 -10.61 -7.03 -16.25
N ALA A 470 -9.98 -6.89 -15.09
CA ALA A 470 -9.46 -5.61 -14.59
C ALA A 470 -8.54 -4.91 -15.61
N ARG A 471 -7.58 -5.65 -16.20
CA ARG A 471 -6.69 -5.12 -17.24
C ARG A 471 -7.46 -4.72 -18.49
N ALA A 472 -8.39 -5.56 -18.96
CA ALA A 472 -9.18 -5.27 -20.15
C ALA A 472 -10.00 -3.99 -19.98
N ILE A 473 -10.66 -3.82 -18.83
CA ILE A 473 -11.47 -2.61 -18.53
C ILE A 473 -10.62 -1.35 -18.53
N LEU A 474 -9.42 -1.39 -17.91
CA LEU A 474 -8.50 -0.25 -17.92
C LEU A 474 -8.03 0.07 -19.34
N VAL A 475 -7.64 -0.94 -20.13
CA VAL A 475 -7.29 -0.77 -21.55
C VAL A 475 -8.47 -0.21 -22.34
N ASP A 476 -9.70 -0.57 -21.98
CA ASP A 476 -10.91 -0.15 -22.67
C ASP A 476 -11.39 1.26 -22.29
N LEU A 477 -11.15 1.72 -21.06
CA LEU A 477 -11.65 3.00 -20.57
C LEU A 477 -10.59 4.09 -20.46
N ILE A 478 -9.31 3.74 -20.27
CA ILE A 478 -8.22 4.71 -20.05
C ILE A 478 -6.92 4.40 -20.81
N GLY A 479 -6.79 3.20 -21.40
CA GLY A 479 -5.69 2.84 -22.29
C GLY A 479 -5.50 3.80 -23.49
N PRO A 480 -4.31 3.81 -24.11
CA PRO A 480 -4.02 4.67 -25.25
C PRO A 480 -5.01 4.39 -26.39
N ARG A 481 -5.47 5.43 -27.07
CA ARG A 481 -6.29 5.27 -28.29
C ARG A 481 -5.49 4.43 -29.28
N ALA A 482 -6.07 3.33 -29.77
CA ALA A 482 -5.51 2.67 -30.94
C ALA A 482 -5.42 3.72 -32.04
N THR A 483 -4.20 4.16 -32.36
CA THR A 483 -3.98 5.03 -33.50
C THR A 483 -4.46 4.26 -34.71
N THR A 484 -5.55 4.71 -35.32
CA THR A 484 -5.98 4.26 -36.62
C THR A 484 -4.99 4.79 -37.66
N SER A 485 -3.71 4.42 -37.56
CA SER A 485 -2.76 4.60 -38.65
C SER A 485 -2.76 3.30 -39.43
N GLY A 486 -3.31 3.37 -40.65
CA GLY A 486 -3.24 2.27 -41.61
C GLY A 486 -1.80 1.79 -41.77
N ARG A 487 -1.57 0.53 -41.39
CA ARG A 487 -0.76 -0.46 -42.09
C ARG A 487 -0.92 -1.78 -41.36
N CYS A 488 -1.64 -2.68 -42.03
CA CYS A 488 -1.60 -4.10 -41.77
C CYS A 488 -0.15 -4.56 -41.97
N CYS A 489 0.67 -4.50 -40.93
CA CYS A 489 1.95 -5.20 -40.89
C CYS A 489 1.69 -6.55 -40.25
N THR A 490 1.18 -7.49 -41.03
CA THR A 490 1.29 -8.92 -40.74
C THR A 490 2.77 -9.28 -40.66
N ARG A 491 3.35 -9.30 -39.45
CA ARG A 491 4.61 -10.01 -39.20
C ARG A 491 4.28 -11.49 -39.06
N THR A 492 4.35 -12.21 -40.17
CA THR A 492 4.57 -13.66 -40.16
C THR A 492 5.96 -13.92 -39.55
N PRO A 493 6.13 -14.91 -38.66
CA PRO A 493 7.45 -15.24 -38.13
C PRO A 493 8.26 -15.97 -39.20
N CYS A 494 9.33 -15.34 -39.71
CA CYS A 494 10.32 -16.02 -40.54
C CYS A 494 11.17 -16.96 -39.68
N SER A 495 11.19 -18.25 -40.06
CA SER A 495 12.12 -19.27 -39.56
C SER A 495 13.57 -18.92 -39.94
N PRO A 496 14.58 -19.35 -39.16
CA PRO A 496 15.98 -19.08 -39.45
C PRO A 496 16.50 -20.11 -40.46
N GLY A 497 16.87 -19.66 -41.65
CA GLY A 497 17.49 -20.52 -42.65
C GLY A 497 18.11 -19.74 -43.80
N SER A 498 19.41 -19.99 -44.01
CA SER A 498 20.25 -19.56 -45.14
C SER A 498 20.85 -18.14 -45.11
N ARG A 499 22.17 -18.09 -44.86
CA ARG A 499 23.06 -16.96 -45.23
C ARG A 499 23.31 -17.02 -46.74
N PRO A 500 23.29 -15.88 -47.46
CA PRO A 500 23.93 -15.80 -48.77
C PRO A 500 25.32 -15.17 -48.63
N THR A 501 26.32 -15.93 -49.07
CA THR A 501 27.65 -15.46 -49.45
C THR A 501 27.57 -14.74 -50.79
N THR A 502 28.08 -13.51 -50.88
CA THR A 502 28.55 -12.95 -52.17
C THR A 502 29.64 -11.91 -51.96
N SER A 503 30.83 -12.24 -52.46
CA SER A 503 31.94 -11.33 -52.74
C SER A 503 31.69 -10.51 -54.01
N ARG A 504 32.19 -9.27 -54.05
CA ARG A 504 32.99 -8.63 -55.14
C ARG A 504 32.99 -7.12 -54.91
N ALA A 505 34.14 -6.53 -54.58
CA ALA A 505 35.17 -6.01 -55.50
C ALA A 505 34.85 -4.61 -56.02
N ARG A 506 35.60 -3.62 -55.51
CA ARG A 506 35.71 -2.24 -56.02
C ARG A 506 36.53 -2.20 -57.31
N PRO A 507 36.34 -1.17 -58.14
CA PRO A 507 37.46 -0.58 -58.85
C PRO A 507 37.60 0.94 -58.61
N ALA A 508 38.88 1.34 -58.59
CA ALA A 508 39.52 2.65 -58.77
C ALA A 508 38.86 3.91 -58.22
#